data_AF-L7F9A3-F1
#
_entry.id   AF-L7F9A3-F1
#
_cell.length_a   1.000
_cell.length_b   1.000
_cell.length_c   1.000
_cell.angle_alpha   90.00
_cell.angle_beta   90.00
_cell.angle_gamma   90.00
#
_symmetry.space_group_name_H-M   'P 1'
#
loop_
_entity.id
_entity.type
_entity.pdbx_description
1 polymer ?
#
loop_
_entity_poly.entity_id
_entity_poly.type
_entity_poly.pdbx_seq_one_letter_code
_entity_poly.pdbx_strand_id
1 'polypeptide(L)' 'MKAEGGWVGGYRDIRTAKFGEKVLLPDPIGIELDTEILKNYVC' A
#
# COMPACT_ATOMS: atom_id res chain seq x y z
N MET A 1 -14.62 -16.56 13.56
CA MET A 1 -13.81 -17.79 13.40
C MET A 1 -12.54 -17.62 14.21
N LYS A 2 -12.22 -18.56 15.10
CA LYS A 2 -10.99 -18.56 15.92
C LYS A 2 -9.97 -19.48 15.24
N ALA A 3 -8.72 -19.07 15.12
CA ALA A 3 -7.63 -19.93 14.70
C ALA A 3 -6.57 -19.94 15.80
N GLU A 4 -6.17 -21.13 16.21
CA GLU A 4 -5.07 -21.39 17.12
C GLU A 4 -3.73 -21.14 16.39
N GLY A 5 -2.85 -20.34 17.01
CA GLY A 5 -1.41 -20.28 16.70
C GLY A 5 -1.01 -19.89 15.27
N GLY A 6 -1.29 -18.66 14.85
CA GLY A 6 -0.76 -18.13 13.57
C GLY A 6 -1.26 -16.72 13.31
N TRP A 7 -0.42 -15.86 12.73
CA TRP A 7 -0.72 -14.44 12.49
C TRP A 7 -2.13 -14.23 11.90
N VAL A 8 -2.87 -13.30 12.53
CA VAL A 8 -4.26 -12.97 12.22
C VAL A 8 -4.33 -12.11 10.95
N GLY A 9 -4.22 -12.72 9.78
CA GLY A 9 -4.44 -12.05 8.48
C GLY A 9 -3.54 -10.83 8.19
N GLY A 10 -3.72 -10.20 7.02
CA GLY A 10 -2.95 -9.02 6.62
C GLY A 10 -3.56 -8.33 5.39
N TYR A 11 -3.27 -7.04 5.24
CA TYR A 11 -3.71 -6.22 4.11
C TYR A 11 -2.65 -6.24 2.99
N ARG A 12 -3.06 -6.46 1.73
CA ARG A 12 -2.18 -6.45 0.56
C ARG A 12 -2.89 -5.83 -0.65
N ASP A 13 -2.30 -4.79 -1.20
CA ASP A 13 -2.65 -4.19 -2.50
C ASP A 13 -1.36 -4.01 -3.32
N ILE A 14 -1.41 -4.27 -4.62
CA ILE A 14 -0.26 -4.12 -5.53
C ILE A 14 -0.71 -3.32 -6.74
N ARG A 15 0.01 -2.24 -7.02
CA ARG A 15 -0.25 -1.37 -8.17
C ARG A 15 1.06 -0.90 -8.80
N THR A 16 0.99 -0.50 -10.06
CA THR A 16 2.06 0.17 -10.78
C THR A 16 1.53 1.52 -11.26
N ALA A 17 2.27 2.57 -10.93
CA ALA A 17 1.98 3.95 -11.32
C ALA A 17 3.29 4.64 -11.70
N LYS A 18 3.22 5.67 -12.53
CA LYS A 18 4.39 6.49 -12.85
C LYS A 18 4.71 7.43 -11.69
N PHE A 19 5.98 7.78 -11.52
CA PHE A 19 6.35 8.83 -10.56
C PHE A 19 5.63 10.14 -10.89
N GLY A 20 5.13 10.81 -9.85
CA GLY A 20 4.32 12.02 -9.96
C GLY A 20 2.82 11.75 -10.12
N GLU A 21 2.41 10.49 -10.29
CA GLU A 21 0.99 10.13 -10.20
C GLU A 21 0.59 9.98 -8.73
N LYS A 22 -0.67 10.32 -8.45
CA LYS A 22 -1.27 10.08 -7.14
C LYS A 22 -2.00 8.75 -7.12
N VAL A 23 -1.77 7.95 -6.08
CA VAL A 23 -2.39 6.65 -5.91
C VAL A 23 -3.27 6.67 -4.66
N LEU A 24 -4.59 6.54 -4.85
CA LEU A 24 -5.52 6.30 -3.74
C LEU A 24 -5.41 4.84 -3.28
N LEU A 25 -4.91 4.64 -2.07
CA LEU A 25 -4.90 3.32 -1.43
C LEU A 25 -6.33 2.93 -1.03
N PRO A 26 -6.79 1.72 -1.36
CA PRO A 26 -8.15 1.31 -1.03
C PRO A 26 -8.38 1.21 0.49
N ASP A 27 -9.65 1.13 0.87
CA ASP A 27 -10.04 0.88 2.26
C ASP A 27 -9.40 -0.41 2.80
N PRO A 28 -9.03 -0.45 4.10
CA PRO A 28 -9.32 0.56 5.12
C PRO A 28 -8.31 1.71 5.19
N ILE A 29 -7.33 1.76 4.28
CA ILE A 29 -6.24 2.74 4.37
C ILE A 29 -6.72 4.13 3.91
N GLY A 30 -7.37 4.21 2.74
CA GLY A 30 -8.10 5.41 2.30
C GLY A 30 -7.27 6.69 2.13
N ILE A 31 -5.93 6.59 2.01
CA ILE A 31 -5.04 7.75 1.82
C ILE A 31 -4.59 7.88 0.37
N GLU A 32 -4.28 9.10 -0.03
CA GLU A 32 -3.65 9.40 -1.31
C GLU A 32 -2.12 9.45 -1.16
N LEU A 33 -1.41 8.60 -1.89
CA LEU A 33 0.05 8.59 -1.96
C LEU A 33 0.52 9.36 -3.19
N ASP A 34 1.26 10.44 -2.98
CA ASP A 34 2.03 11.09 -4.05
C ASP A 34 3.27 10.24 -4.34
N THR A 35 3.33 9.64 -5.53
CA THR A 35 4.45 8.77 -5.90
C THR A 35 5.73 9.54 -6.22
N GLU A 36 5.71 10.86 -6.37
CA GLU A 36 6.92 11.64 -6.65
C GLU A 36 7.98 11.47 -5.55
N ILE A 37 7.56 11.40 -4.27
CA ILE A 37 8.46 11.22 -3.13
C ILE A 37 9.24 9.90 -3.18
N LEU A 38 8.71 8.89 -3.88
CA LEU A 38 9.31 7.57 -3.97
C LEU A 38 10.62 7.56 -4.78
N LYS A 39 10.86 8.56 -5.64
CA LYS A 39 12.13 8.74 -6.34
C LYS A 39 13.32 8.82 -5.39
N ASN A 40 13.12 9.33 -4.17
CA ASN A 40 14.17 9.44 -3.16
C ASN A 40 14.61 8.08 -2.58
N TYR A 41 13.86 7.02 -2.85
CA TYR A 41 14.07 5.67 -2.30
C TYR A 41 14.48 4.66 -3.37
N VAL A 42 14.59 5.08 -4.63
CA VAL A 42 15.11 4.26 -5.72
C VAL A 42 16.55 4.69 -6.00
N CYS A 43 17.49 3.75 -5.85
CA CYS A 43 18.92 3.95 -6.16
C CYS A 43 19.17 4.09 -7.66
#